data_AF-A0A2J4PEM8-F1
#
_entry.id   AF-A0A2J4PEM8-F1
#
_cell.length_a   1.000
_cell.length_b   1.000
_cell.length_c   1.000
_cell.angle_alpha   90.00
_cell.angle_beta   90.00
_cell.angle_gamma   90.00
#
_symmetry.space_group_name_H-M   'P 1'
#
loop_
_entity.id
_entity.type
_entity.pdbx_description
1 polymer ?
#
loop_
_entity_poly.entity_id
_entity_poly.type
_entity_poly.pdbx_seq_one_letter_code
_entity_poly.pdbx_strand_id
1 'polypeptide(L)'
;MTDRKDDVYRVNENHGDLNDRYLERLKRVTESALEEHARVLAFRVDLHLPKDKQGQYSNAVIKRFIASLKAQINAYQNRRRKLGKRTYPCRLNYAWVREFGEINDGKHYHVLLLVNREVFHKAFLIYN
;
A
#
# COMPACT_ATOMS: atom_id res chain seq x y z
N MET A 1 29.76 13.06 1.47
CA MET A 1 29.02 13.28 2.72
C MET A 1 28.19 14.53 2.52
N THR A 2 27.06 14.41 1.85
CA THR A 2 26.17 15.53 1.53
C THR A 2 25.16 15.70 2.65
N ASP A 3 25.10 16.93 3.14
CA ASP A 3 24.26 17.46 4.22
C ASP A 3 22.77 17.17 3.96
N ARG A 4 22.18 16.19 4.68
CA ARG A 4 20.73 15.87 4.67
C ARG A 4 19.97 16.89 5.53
N LYS A 5 19.95 18.16 5.12
CA LYS A 5 19.27 19.24 5.86
C LYS A 5 17.81 19.49 5.50
N ASP A 6 17.24 18.73 4.54
CA ASP A 6 15.88 18.95 4.04
C ASP A 6 14.89 17.78 4.31
N ASP A 7 15.27 16.77 5.09
CA ASP A 7 14.43 15.59 5.30
C ASP A 7 13.44 15.77 6.46
N VAL A 8 12.23 16.22 6.13
CA VAL A 8 11.05 16.27 7.04
C VAL A 8 10.71 14.89 7.63
N TYR A 9 11.17 13.80 7.01
CA TYR A 9 10.86 12.42 7.42
C TYR A 9 12.09 11.72 8.00
N ARG A 10 11.95 11.18 9.22
CA ARG A 10 12.95 10.29 9.82
C ARG A 10 12.86 8.90 9.20
N VAL A 11 13.98 8.40 8.68
CA VAL A 11 14.12 7.03 8.19
C VAL A 11 14.64 6.11 9.29
N ASN A 12 14.32 4.82 9.21
CA ASN A 12 14.83 3.81 10.15
C ASN A 12 16.12 3.20 9.60
N GLU A 13 17.24 3.44 10.27
CA GLU A 13 18.58 3.00 9.87
C GLU A 13 19.02 1.69 10.57
N ASN A 14 18.14 1.05 11.34
CA ASN A 14 18.48 -0.13 12.16
C ASN A 14 18.53 -1.46 11.39
N HIS A 15 18.23 -1.49 10.08
CA HIS A 15 18.00 -2.73 9.33
C HIS A 15 18.92 -2.88 8.10
N GLY A 16 20.11 -2.27 8.14
CA GLY A 16 21.10 -2.32 7.07
C GLY A 16 21.00 -1.14 6.10
N ASP A 17 21.71 -1.25 4.98
CA ASP A 17 21.85 -0.15 4.03
C ASP A 17 20.50 0.24 3.40
N LEU A 18 20.27 1.54 3.38
CA LEU A 18 19.08 2.13 2.78
C LEU A 18 19.22 2.20 1.25
N ASN A 19 18.13 1.90 0.55
CA ASN A 19 18.07 2.06 -0.90
C ASN A 19 17.41 3.40 -1.23
N ASP A 20 18.21 4.39 -1.63
CA ASP A 20 17.74 5.76 -1.94
C ASP A 20 16.61 5.80 -2.95
N ARG A 21 16.63 4.92 -3.96
CA ARG A 21 15.56 4.84 -4.96
C ARG A 21 14.23 4.37 -4.36
N TYR A 22 14.27 3.46 -3.39
CA TYR A 22 13.08 3.03 -2.68
C TYR A 22 12.58 4.09 -1.72
N LEU A 23 13.48 4.77 -1.00
CA LEU A 23 13.13 5.89 -0.13
C LEU A 23 12.44 7.02 -0.90
N GLU A 24 13.02 7.44 -2.03
CA GLU A 24 12.46 8.50 -2.87
C GLU A 24 11.08 8.13 -3.42
N ARG A 25 10.89 6.87 -3.82
CA ARG A 25 9.58 6.39 -4.27
C ARG A 25 8.54 6.36 -3.13
N LEU A 26 8.94 5.90 -1.94
CA LEU A 26 8.08 5.89 -0.77
C LEU A 26 7.70 7.30 -0.33
N LYS A 27 8.66 8.24 -0.34
CA LYS A 27 8.43 9.65 -0.07
C LYS A 27 7.37 10.22 -1.02
N ARG A 28 7.57 10.10 -2.33
CA ARG A 28 6.61 10.59 -3.34
C ARG A 28 5.21 9.99 -3.18
N VAL A 29 5.12 8.67 -2.96
CA VAL A 29 3.82 8.01 -2.76
C VAL A 29 3.13 8.49 -1.49
N THR A 30 3.89 8.78 -0.44
CA THR A 30 3.38 9.30 0.84
C THR A 30 2.92 10.75 0.68
N GLU A 31 3.72 11.61 0.08
CA GLU A 31 3.39 13.01 -0.20
C GLU A 31 2.14 13.10 -1.09
N SER A 32 2.06 12.33 -2.18
CA SER A 32 0.86 12.26 -3.01
C SER A 32 -0.38 11.83 -2.22
N ALA A 33 -0.24 10.90 -1.28
CA ALA A 33 -1.38 10.49 -0.45
C ALA A 33 -1.83 11.59 0.53
N LEU A 34 -0.88 12.33 1.10
CA LEU A 34 -1.14 13.44 2.03
C LEU A 34 -1.72 14.67 1.32
N GLU A 35 -1.33 14.92 0.08
CA GLU A 35 -1.92 15.96 -0.78
C GLU A 35 -3.35 15.61 -1.20
N GLU A 36 -3.60 14.34 -1.52
CA GLU A 36 -4.92 13.89 -2.01
C GLU A 36 -5.97 13.73 -0.92
N HIS A 37 -5.55 13.37 0.30
CA HIS A 37 -6.47 13.00 1.39
C HIS A 37 -6.22 13.84 2.64
N ALA A 38 -7.27 14.50 3.14
CA ALA A 38 -7.20 15.28 4.39
C ALA A 38 -6.70 14.46 5.58
N ARG A 39 -7.03 13.16 5.62
CA ARG A 39 -6.50 12.18 6.59
C ARG A 39 -6.19 10.88 5.87
N VAL A 40 -4.95 10.42 5.98
CA VAL A 40 -4.49 9.15 5.40
C VAL A 40 -4.60 8.04 6.45
N LEU A 41 -5.10 6.88 6.01
CA LEU A 41 -4.96 5.62 6.72
C LEU A 41 -3.90 4.79 6.00
N ALA A 42 -2.85 4.42 6.73
CA ALA A 42 -1.74 3.60 6.23
C ALA A 42 -1.77 2.21 6.87
N PHE A 43 -1.66 1.16 6.06
CA PHE A 43 -1.52 -0.20 6.57
C PHE A 43 -0.67 -1.06 5.62
N ARG A 44 0.06 -2.02 6.21
CA ARG A 44 0.88 -2.99 5.50
C ARG A 44 0.09 -4.29 5.34
N VAL A 45 0.18 -4.89 4.15
CA VAL A 45 -0.35 -6.22 3.84
C VAL A 45 0.76 -7.09 3.31
N ASP A 46 0.89 -8.29 3.88
CA ASP A 46 1.91 -9.26 3.50
C ASP A 46 1.26 -10.39 2.70
N LEU A 47 1.51 -10.39 1.38
CA LEU A 47 0.93 -11.34 0.45
C LEU A 47 1.89 -12.49 0.20
N HIS A 48 1.43 -13.71 0.49
CA HIS A 48 2.18 -14.94 0.29
C HIS A 48 1.61 -15.69 -0.91
N LEU A 49 2.49 -16.13 -1.81
CA LEU A 49 2.08 -17.00 -2.90
C LEU A 49 1.94 -18.45 -2.42
N PRO A 50 1.04 -19.25 -3.03
CA PRO A 50 0.96 -20.68 -2.77
C PRO A 50 2.31 -21.37 -2.99
N LYS A 51 2.72 -22.19 -2.00
CA LYS A 51 4.04 -22.84 -1.98
C LYS A 51 4.29 -23.76 -3.19
N ASP A 52 3.23 -24.35 -3.75
CA ASP A 52 3.24 -25.28 -4.88
C ASP A 52 3.40 -24.60 -6.25
N LYS A 53 3.29 -23.26 -6.33
CA LYS A 53 3.23 -22.53 -7.62
C LYS A 53 4.16 -21.32 -7.70
N GLN A 54 5.14 -21.22 -6.80
CA GLN A 54 5.99 -20.02 -6.65
C GLN A 54 6.81 -19.66 -7.90
N GLY A 55 7.30 -20.66 -8.63
CA GLY A 55 8.03 -20.46 -9.89
C GLY A 55 7.17 -19.92 -11.04
N GLN A 56 5.86 -20.13 -10.98
CA GLN A 56 4.94 -19.86 -12.10
C GLN A 56 4.42 -18.42 -12.12
N TYR A 57 4.56 -17.69 -11.01
CA TYR A 57 4.02 -16.34 -10.88
C TYR A 57 5.06 -15.26 -11.18
N SER A 58 4.76 -14.43 -12.19
CA SER A 58 5.50 -13.21 -12.51
C SER A 58 4.98 -12.01 -11.70
N ASN A 59 5.67 -10.87 -11.77
CA ASN A 59 5.20 -9.61 -11.17
C ASN A 59 3.86 -9.11 -11.75
N ALA A 60 3.27 -9.79 -12.74
CA ALA A 60 1.90 -9.54 -13.17
C ALA A 60 0.88 -9.80 -12.04
N VAL A 61 1.18 -10.71 -11.09
CA VAL A 61 0.24 -11.03 -10.00
C VAL A 61 -0.05 -9.82 -9.10
N ILE A 62 0.98 -9.07 -8.69
CA ILE A 62 0.80 -7.89 -7.85
C ILE A 62 0.07 -6.78 -8.60
N LYS A 63 0.32 -6.63 -9.91
CA LYS A 63 -0.43 -5.69 -10.75
C LYS A 63 -1.92 -6.05 -10.79
N ARG A 64 -2.27 -7.32 -10.96
CA ARG A 64 -3.67 -7.79 -10.93
C ARG A 64 -4.31 -7.63 -9.56
N PHE A 65 -3.57 -7.91 -8.49
CA PHE A 65 -4.03 -7.67 -7.12
C PHE A 65 -4.41 -6.21 -6.91
N ILE A 66 -3.53 -5.26 -7.25
CA ILE A 66 -3.80 -3.83 -7.11
C ILE A 66 -4.96 -3.39 -8.01
N ALA A 67 -5.04 -3.89 -9.25
CA ALA A 67 -6.16 -3.57 -10.15
C ALA A 67 -7.50 -4.04 -9.58
N SER A 68 -7.55 -5.26 -9.03
CA SER A 68 -8.72 -5.80 -8.35
C SER A 68 -9.08 -4.96 -7.12
N LEU A 69 -8.10 -4.60 -6.29
CA LEU A 69 -8.34 -3.78 -5.10
C LEU A 69 -8.92 -2.40 -5.46
N LYS A 70 -8.38 -1.73 -6.49
CA LYS A 70 -8.95 -0.47 -7.02
C LYS A 70 -10.40 -0.65 -7.47
N ALA A 71 -10.70 -1.73 -8.19
CA ALA A 71 -12.06 -2.03 -8.63
C ALA A 71 -13.01 -2.27 -7.43
N GLN A 72 -12.56 -2.97 -6.40
CA GLN A 72 -13.33 -3.22 -5.18
C GLN A 72 -13.63 -1.92 -4.42
N ILE A 73 -12.64 -1.03 -4.27
CA ILE A 73 -12.85 0.30 -3.65
C ILE A 73 -13.89 1.10 -4.44
N ASN A 74 -13.79 1.13 -5.77
CA ASN A 74 -14.76 1.82 -6.63
C ASN A 74 -16.17 1.22 -6.51
N ALA A 75 -16.28 -0.11 -6.49
CA ALA A 75 -17.56 -0.80 -6.33
C ALA A 75 -18.19 -0.51 -4.96
N TYR A 76 -17.40 -0.53 -3.88
CA TYR A 76 -17.85 -0.15 -2.54
C TYR A 76 -18.41 1.27 -2.51
N GLN A 77 -17.68 2.23 -3.07
CA GLN A 77 -18.08 3.64 -3.15
C GLN A 77 -19.37 3.82 -3.97
N ASN A 78 -19.47 3.14 -5.11
CA ASN A 78 -20.67 3.15 -5.94
C ASN A 78 -21.88 2.58 -5.19
N ARG A 79 -21.71 1.48 -4.44
CA ARG A 79 -22.77 0.90 -3.60
C ARG A 79 -23.22 1.87 -2.52
N ARG A 80 -22.29 2.53 -1.83
CA ARG A 80 -22.58 3.56 -0.82
C ARG A 80 -23.39 4.71 -1.41
N ARG A 81 -22.98 5.23 -2.58
CA ARG A 81 -23.69 6.30 -3.30
C ARG A 81 -25.11 5.90 -3.69
N LYS A 82 -25.31 4.68 -4.22
CA LYS A 82 -26.65 4.14 -4.56
C LYS A 82 -27.57 4.05 -3.34
N LEU A 83 -27.02 3.81 -2.16
CA LEU A 83 -27.78 3.78 -0.89
C LEU A 83 -28.00 5.17 -0.28
N GLY A 84 -27.70 6.26 -1.00
CA GLY A 84 -27.81 7.62 -0.48
C GLY A 84 -26.84 7.94 0.66
N LYS A 85 -25.84 7.08 0.91
CA LYS A 85 -24.88 7.27 2.00
C LYS A 85 -23.79 8.25 1.57
N ARG A 86 -23.34 9.09 2.49
CA ARG A 86 -22.18 9.98 2.27
C ARG A 86 -20.95 9.16 1.83
N THR A 87 -20.28 9.66 0.79
CA THR A 87 -19.04 9.11 0.21
C THR A 87 -17.96 10.20 0.15
N TYR A 88 -16.70 9.80 0.20
CA TYR A 88 -15.53 10.69 0.05
C TYR A 88 -14.63 10.15 -1.05
N PRO A 89 -14.01 10.97 -1.93
CA PRO A 89 -13.04 10.49 -2.90
C PRO A 89 -11.95 9.63 -2.23
N CYS A 90 -11.56 8.54 -2.87
CA CYS A 90 -10.59 7.60 -2.30
C CYS A 90 -9.75 6.95 -3.40
N ARG A 91 -8.76 7.68 -3.88
CA ARG A 91 -7.70 7.12 -4.70
C ARG A 91 -6.76 6.28 -3.82
N LEU A 92 -6.45 5.07 -4.28
CA LEU A 92 -5.47 4.20 -3.64
C LEU A 92 -4.05 4.60 -4.06
N ASN A 93 -3.25 5.05 -3.08
CA ASN A 93 -1.80 5.18 -3.20
C ASN A 93 -1.15 3.95 -2.57
N TYR A 94 -0.06 3.46 -3.17
CA TYR A 94 0.55 2.21 -2.73
C TYR A 94 2.01 2.10 -3.15
N ALA A 95 2.77 1.34 -2.36
CA ALA A 95 4.10 0.88 -2.70
C ALA A 95 4.19 -0.62 -2.40
N TRP A 96 5.07 -1.33 -3.10
CA TRP A 96 5.31 -2.74 -2.83
C TRP A 96 6.77 -3.10 -3.06
N VAL A 97 7.25 -4.06 -2.29
CA VAL A 97 8.52 -4.76 -2.53
C VAL A 97 8.24 -6.25 -2.66
N ARG A 98 9.10 -6.94 -3.39
CA ARG A 98 9.09 -8.39 -3.51
C ARG A 98 10.37 -8.91 -2.89
N GLU A 99 10.22 -9.81 -1.93
CA GLU A 99 11.31 -10.47 -1.24
C GLU A 99 11.28 -11.97 -1.56
N PHE A 100 12.45 -12.59 -1.54
CA PHE A 100 12.64 -14.02 -1.71
C PHE A 100 13.06 -14.57 -0.35
N GLY A 101 12.25 -15.44 0.24
CA GLY A 101 12.59 -16.05 1.53
C GLY A 101 13.74 -17.05 1.40
N GLU A 102 14.65 -17.04 2.38
CA GLU A 102 15.91 -17.81 2.39
C GLU A 102 15.74 -19.33 2.30
N ILE A 103 14.64 -19.87 2.83
CA ILE A 103 14.51 -21.33 3.06
C ILE A 103 13.71 -22.03 1.94
N ASN A 104 12.96 -21.32 1.09
CA ASN A 104 12.01 -21.95 0.16
C ASN A 104 11.69 -21.15 -1.13
N ASP A 105 12.54 -20.19 -1.53
CA ASP A 105 12.25 -19.26 -2.65
C ASP A 105 10.88 -18.58 -2.55
N GLY A 106 10.44 -18.41 -1.28
CA GLY A 106 9.21 -17.83 -0.81
C GLY A 106 8.92 -16.47 -1.42
N LYS A 107 8.37 -16.37 -2.64
CA LYS A 107 8.02 -15.07 -3.22
C LYS A 107 6.89 -14.47 -2.39
N HIS A 108 7.22 -13.44 -1.63
CA HIS A 108 6.25 -12.69 -0.84
C HIS A 108 6.33 -11.20 -1.20
N TYR A 109 5.18 -10.54 -1.07
CA TYR A 109 5.05 -9.13 -1.36
C TYR A 109 4.65 -8.39 -0.10
N HIS A 110 5.45 -7.40 0.28
CA HIS A 110 5.07 -6.43 1.29
C HIS A 110 4.48 -5.22 0.60
N VAL A 111 3.22 -4.93 0.89
CA VAL A 111 2.47 -3.87 0.23
C VAL A 111 2.06 -2.84 1.26
N LEU A 112 2.51 -1.60 1.08
CA LEU A 112 1.99 -0.44 1.81
C LEU A 112 0.79 0.10 1.04
N LEU A 113 -0.35 0.23 1.72
CA LEU A 113 -1.57 0.84 1.18
C LEU A 113 -1.87 2.13 1.94
N LEU A 114 -2.11 3.20 1.18
CA LEU A 114 -2.46 4.53 1.68
C LEU A 114 -3.80 4.94 1.09
N VAL A 115 -4.80 5.11 1.94
CA VAL A 115 -6.19 5.39 1.55
C VAL A 115 -6.78 6.55 2.35
N ASN A 116 -7.87 7.12 1.85
CA ASN A 116 -8.62 8.12 2.61
C ASN A 116 -9.21 7.50 3.88
N ARG A 117 -8.76 7.96 5.05
CA ARG A 117 -9.26 7.49 6.34
C ARG A 117 -10.77 7.66 6.45
N GLU A 118 -11.35 8.71 5.88
CA GLU A 118 -12.79 8.99 5.99
C GLU A 118 -13.68 7.95 5.27
N VAL A 119 -13.11 7.20 4.31
CA VAL A 119 -13.80 6.08 3.67
C VAL A 119 -13.82 4.82 4.54
N PHE A 120 -12.74 4.57 5.28
CA PHE A 120 -12.52 3.29 6.00
C PHE A 120 -12.60 3.40 7.53
N HIS A 121 -12.68 4.60 8.10
CA HIS A 121 -12.70 4.82 9.55
C HIS A 121 -13.86 4.12 10.27
N LYS A 122 -15.02 3.99 9.61
CA LYS A 122 -16.18 3.28 10.17
C LYS A 122 -16.25 1.81 9.75
N ALA A 123 -15.51 1.38 8.73
CA ALA A 123 -15.52 -0.01 8.29
C ALA A 123 -14.80 -0.94 9.28
N PHE A 124 -13.82 -0.41 10.02
CA PHE A 124 -13.10 -1.15 11.07
C PHE A 124 -13.85 -1.25 12.41
N LEU A 125 -14.99 -0.59 12.57
CA LEU A 125 -15.77 -0.57 13.82
C LEU A 125 -17.03 -1.47 13.79
N ILE A 126 -17.20 -2.31 12.76
CA ILE A 126 -18.38 -3.19 12.62
C ILE A 126 -18.00 -4.69 12.69
N TYR A 127 -16.85 -4.99 13.29
CA TYR A 127 -16.51 -6.35 13.71
C TYR A 127 -16.08 -6.31 15.18
N ASN A 128 -17.06 -6.13 16.07
CA ASN A 128 -17.05 -6.54 17.48
C ASN A 128 -18.50 -6.82 17.89
#